data_AF-A0AAT9LLZ9-F1
#
_entry.id   AF-A0AAT9LLZ9-F1
#
_cell.length_a   1.000
_cell.length_b   1.000
_cell.length_c   1.000
_cell.angle_alpha   90.00
_cell.angle_beta   90.00
_cell.angle_gamma   90.00
#
_symmetry.space_group_name_H-M   'P 1'
#
loop_
_entity.id
_entity.type
_entity.pdbx_description
1 polymer ?
#
loop_
_entity_poly.entity_id
_entity_poly.type
_entity_poly.pdbx_seq_one_letter_code
_entity_poly.pdbx_strand_id
1 'polypeptide(L)' 'MRAGEPVLSAKHAAKTDRRRYADPDHYLGAPQARMHIQIALAALLARFPDLRLAVPETEVVWKSGLAVRGPVALPITW' A
#
# COMPACT_ATOMS: atom_id res chain seq x y z
N MET A 1 -5.81 15.23 -24.89
CA MET A 1 -5.83 16.11 -23.71
C MET A 1 -5.97 17.54 -24.17
N ARG A 2 -6.95 18.25 -23.64
CA ARG A 2 -7.13 19.69 -23.81
C ARG A 2 -6.70 20.40 -22.53
N ALA A 3 -6.28 21.66 -22.65
CA ALA A 3 -5.95 22.47 -21.48
C ALA A 3 -7.17 22.54 -20.53
N GLY A 4 -6.95 22.21 -19.25
CA GLY A 4 -7.99 22.21 -18.21
C GLY A 4 -8.71 20.88 -17.97
N GLU A 5 -8.44 19.82 -18.73
CA GLU A 5 -9.02 18.50 -18.46
C GLU A 5 -8.35 17.85 -17.23
N PRO A 6 -9.13 17.30 -16.27
CA PRO A 6 -8.56 16.59 -15.14
C PRO A 6 -7.90 15.29 -15.60
N VAL A 7 -6.69 15.05 -15.11
CA VAL A 7 -5.93 13.84 -15.42
C VAL A 7 -5.66 13.08 -14.14
N LEU A 8 -6.03 11.81 -14.11
CA LEU A 8 -5.65 10.90 -13.04
C LEU A 8 -4.36 10.19 -13.40
N SER A 9 -3.28 10.43 -12.65
CA SER A 9 -2.04 9.67 -12.78
C SER A 9 -2.19 8.28 -12.15
N ALA A 10 -2.14 7.24 -12.98
CA ALA A 10 -2.28 5.84 -12.55
C ALA A 10 -0.97 5.29 -11.96
N LYS A 11 -0.55 5.81 -10.80
CA LYS A 11 0.72 5.45 -10.15
C LYS A 11 0.91 3.94 -9.91
N HIS A 12 -0.18 3.22 -9.61
CA HIS A 12 -0.11 1.76 -9.41
C HIS A 12 0.28 1.02 -10.70
N ALA A 13 -0.23 1.45 -11.85
CA ALA A 13 0.14 0.88 -13.14
C ALA A 13 1.59 1.23 -13.52
N ALA A 14 2.02 2.47 -13.23
CA ALA A 14 3.40 2.90 -13.46
C ALA A 14 4.43 2.10 -12.65
N LYS A 15 4.05 1.61 -11.45
CA LYS A 15 4.91 0.75 -10.60
C LYS A 15 5.11 -0.66 -11.16
N THR A 16 4.16 -1.17 -11.95
CA THR A 16 4.23 -2.51 -12.55
C THR A 16 4.71 -2.49 -14.00
N ASP A 17 4.84 -1.30 -14.61
CA ASP A 17 5.42 -1.14 -15.94
C ASP A 17 6.94 -1.41 -15.88
N ARG A 18 7.45 -2.16 -16.85
CA ARG A 18 8.88 -2.46 -16.97
C ARG A 18 9.71 -1.21 -17.29
N ARG A 19 9.08 -0.18 -17.86
CA ARG A 19 9.67 1.15 -18.05
C ARG A 19 9.72 1.87 -16.71
N ARG A 20 10.89 2.40 -16.35
CA ARG A 20 11.05 3.20 -15.13
C ARG A 20 10.67 4.66 -15.40
N TYR A 21 9.77 5.19 -14.59
CA TYR A 21 9.39 6.60 -14.60
C TYR A 21 9.92 7.25 -13.32
N ALA A 22 10.40 8.49 -13.41
CA ALA A 22 10.71 9.28 -12.21
C ALA A 22 9.40 9.53 -11.45
N ASP A 23 9.41 9.37 -10.12
CA ASP A 23 8.25 9.73 -9.29
C ASP A 23 8.26 11.25 -9.09
N PRO A 24 7.32 12.00 -9.69
CA PRO A 24 7.29 13.45 -9.57
C PRO A 24 6.90 13.91 -8.17
N ASP A 25 6.30 13.03 -7.36
CA ASP A 25 5.72 13.39 -6.07
C ASP A 25 6.62 12.91 -4.93
N HIS A 26 7.66 13.70 -4.65
CA HIS A 26 8.51 13.46 -3.50
C HIS A 26 7.78 13.87 -2.20
N TYR A 27 7.29 12.89 -1.44
CA TYR A 27 6.64 13.14 -0.16
C TYR A 27 7.67 13.34 0.95
N LEU A 28 7.64 14.50 1.61
CA LEU A 28 8.49 14.80 2.77
C LEU A 28 8.34 13.78 3.92
N GLY A 29 7.15 13.20 4.08
CA GLY A 29 6.88 12.19 5.10
C GLY A 29 7.37 10.78 4.77
N ALA A 30 7.91 10.53 3.57
CA ALA A 30 8.31 9.19 3.14
C ALA A 30 9.36 8.52 4.05
N PRO A 31 10.41 9.21 4.55
CA PRO A 31 11.38 8.61 5.46
C PRO A 31 10.75 8.17 6.79
N GLN A 32 9.90 9.01 7.38
CA GLN A 32 9.24 8.71 8.65
C GLN A 32 8.24 7.55 8.50
N ALA A 33 7.43 7.57 7.44
CA ALA A 33 6.51 6.47 7.15
C ALA A 33 7.24 5.14 6.96
N ARG A 34 8.39 5.15 6.25
CA ARG A 34 9.23 3.96 6.10
C ARG A 34 9.73 3.47 7.45
N MET A 35 10.27 4.36 8.29
CA MET A 35 10.77 3.99 9.63
C MET A 35 9.67 3.36 10.49
N HIS A 36 8.49 3.97 10.56
CA HIS A 36 7.37 3.43 11.34
C HIS A 36 6.96 2.03 10.87
N ILE A 37 6.87 1.81 9.56
CA ILE A 37 6.52 0.49 9.01
C ILE A 37 7.59 -0.55 9.36
N GLN A 38 8.87 -0.20 9.23
CA GLN A 38 9.96 -1.14 9.56
C GLN A 38 9.89 -1.58 11.03
N ILE A 39 9.75 -0.62 11.95
CA ILE A 39 9.69 -0.91 13.38
C ILE A 39 8.43 -1.71 13.73
N ALA A 40 7.26 -1.27 13.26
CA ALA A 40 5.99 -1.91 13.59
C ALA A 40 5.94 -3.34 13.06
N LEU A 41 6.37 -3.58 11.82
CA LEU A 41 6.34 -4.90 11.21
C LEU A 41 7.37 -5.84 11.87
N ALA A 42 8.58 -5.35 12.16
CA ALA A 42 9.60 -6.15 12.84
C ALA A 42 9.12 -6.57 14.24
N ALA A 43 8.58 -5.64 15.02
CA ALA A 43 8.06 -5.92 16.36
C ALA A 43 6.88 -6.89 16.34
N LEU A 44 5.94 -6.71 15.40
CA LEU A 44 4.77 -7.58 15.25
C LEU A 44 5.17 -9.03 14.94
N LEU A 45 6.03 -9.21 13.93
CA LEU A 45 6.46 -10.55 13.50
C LEU A 45 7.37 -11.24 14.53
N ALA A 46 8.17 -10.47 15.28
CA ALA A 46 8.96 -11.03 16.37
C ALA A 46 8.07 -11.50 17.55
N ARG A 47 6.96 -10.80 17.82
CA ARG A 47 6.06 -11.12 18.93
C ARG A 47 5.10 -12.29 18.62
N PHE A 48 4.73 -12.43 17.36
CA PHE A 48 3.72 -13.36 16.85
C PHE A 48 4.26 -14.13 15.63
N PRO A 49 5.11 -15.15 15.85
CA PRO A 49 5.77 -15.86 14.74
C PRO A 49 4.81 -16.67 13.87
N ASP A 50 3.68 -17.11 14.42
CA ASP A 50 2.67 -17.92 13.72
C ASP A 50 1.49 -17.08 13.17
N LEU A 51 1.70 -15.76 13.04
CA LEU A 51 0.72 -14.81 12.54
C LEU A 51 0.25 -15.18 11.13
N ARG A 52 -1.06 -15.36 10.96
CA ARG A 52 -1.71 -15.71 9.69
C ARG A 52 -3.06 -15.01 9.56
N LEU A 53 -3.64 -15.04 8.37
CA LEU A 53 -5.02 -14.56 8.18
C LEU A 53 -5.99 -15.42 8.98
N ALA A 54 -6.92 -14.78 9.67
CA ALA A 54 -7.99 -15.45 10.40
C ALA A 54 -9.11 -15.97 9.47
N VAL A 55 -9.08 -15.56 8.20
CA VAL A 55 -10.06 -15.90 7.16
C VAL A 55 -9.32 -16.26 5.86
N PRO A 56 -9.96 -16.99 4.92
CA PRO A 56 -9.43 -17.14 3.56
C PRO A 56 -9.16 -15.79 2.90
N GLU A 57 -8.11 -15.69 2.06
CA GLU A 57 -7.75 -14.44 1.36
C GLU A 57 -8.91 -13.87 0.54
N THR A 58 -9.75 -14.74 -0.03
CA THR A 58 -10.92 -14.37 -0.83
C THR A 58 -11.98 -13.58 -0.05
N GLU A 59 -11.97 -13.65 1.29
CA GLU A 59 -12.90 -12.92 2.15
C GLU A 59 -12.37 -11.53 2.57
N VAL A 60 -11.11 -11.20 2.22
CA VAL A 60 -10.54 -9.89 2.52
C VAL A 60 -11.15 -8.83 1.61
N VAL A 61 -11.91 -7.92 2.21
CA VAL A 61 -12.52 -6.80 1.50
C VAL A 61 -11.48 -5.71 1.23
N TRP A 62 -11.34 -5.32 -0.04
CA TRP A 62 -10.44 -4.25 -0.48
C TRP A 62 -11.17 -2.91 -0.62
N LYS A 63 -10.48 -1.82 -0.32
CA LYS A 63 -11.00 -0.46 -0.53
C LYS A 63 -11.29 -0.23 -2.03
N SER A 64 -12.42 0.41 -2.34
CA SER A 64 -12.91 0.66 -3.70
C SER A 64 -12.38 1.95 -4.37
N GLY A 65 -11.50 2.70 -3.70
CA GLY A 65 -10.93 3.96 -4.21
C GLY A 65 -9.59 3.81 -4.94
N LEU A 66 -9.23 4.81 -5.75
CA LEU A 66 -7.99 4.82 -6.55
C LEU A 66 -6.78 5.48 -5.86
N ALA A 67 -7.02 6.26 -4.79
CA ALA A 67 -5.97 7.01 -4.10
C ALA A 67 -5.10 6.14 -3.19
N VAL A 68 -5.72 5.23 -2.42
CA VAL A 68 -5.03 4.36 -1.47
C VAL A 68 -5.51 2.92 -1.67
N ARG A 69 -4.59 2.04 -2.06
CA ARG A 69 -4.85 0.61 -2.15
C ARG A 69 -4.54 -0.06 -0.82
N GLY A 70 -5.49 -0.85 -0.31
CA GLY A 70 -5.32 -1.64 0.90
C GLY A 70 -6.62 -2.34 1.29
N PRO A 71 -6.54 -3.34 2.17
CA PRO A 71 -7.73 -3.96 2.73
C PRO A 71 -8.49 -2.95 3.62
N VAL A 72 -9.81 -3.14 3.76
CA VAL A 72 -10.63 -2.39 4.72
C VAL A 72 -10.25 -2.80 6.14
N ALA A 73 -10.06 -4.10 6.36
CA ALA A 73 -9.53 -4.69 7.57
C ALA A 73 -8.68 -5.91 7.20
N LEU A 74 -7.70 -6.24 8.03
CA LEU A 74 -6.87 -7.43 7.87
C LEU A 74 -7.11 -8.37 9.06
N PRO A 75 -8.06 -9.32 8.98
CA PRO A 75 -8.33 -10.25 10.06
C PRO A 75 -7.13 -11.19 10.25
N ILE A 76 -6.55 -11.19 11.45
CA ILE A 76 -5.36 -11.96 11.78
C ILE A 76 -5.58 -12.84 13.01
N THR A 77 -4.85 -13.94 13.07
CA THR A 77 -4.74 -14.85 14.22
C THR A 77 -3.27 -15.26 14.37
N TRP A 78 -2.83 -15.61 15.57
CA TRP A 78 -1.43 -15.89 15.89
C TRP A 78 -1.31 -17.01 16.93
#